data_AF-A0A5P8W0X7-F1
#
_entry.id   AF-A0A5P8W0X7-F1
#
_cell.length_a   1.000
_cell.length_b   1.000
_cell.length_c   1.000
_cell.angle_alpha   90.00
_cell.angle_beta   90.00
_cell.angle_gamma   90.00
#
_symmetry.space_group_name_H-M   'P 1'
#
loop_
_entity.id
_entity.type
_entity.pdbx_description
1 polymer ?
#
loop_
_entity_poly.entity_id
_entity_poly.type
_entity_poly.pdbx_seq_one_letter_code
_entity_poly.pdbx_strand_id
1 'polypeptide(L)'
;MAPVSDIVLLQDLSGSFGDNLLRLREIIGPLIDNLQNPILERIFGADPFFGVSSFVDKPVEPFGISGDYVYRQDLALTRDSNSVVATVNSPTFSIKSGFDEPEAQLEALLQLTFDPNYRSGSTRIALIVTDASFHLPPDGVTQQTGSTITRPNNGDNVVDADEDYPTIAQLRDRLVASNIIPVFIVQEDVVGLQNTYQGLVDDLGRGLVVGFERGSGTIADAIKVGVAGARGIITALGNNPATPDDIFNLGGIDEDGDGIDDDQYVFTGDGQDQVTGGDGNDYIDVGSGDDNVDGAFGNDIIDVGDGNNIGLGNEGNDYIFTLTGSSGVNVFSGGAGNDTLIGGSGADNLSGDAGNDALKGGRGNDRLEGGTGDDILQGDDGNDNLTGGTGNDILQGGAGNDNLNGGGGNDILTGSTGSDIFEFSTGRAFTIATFGVDQISDFSAAEIDKISLSKRSFTALDNTSNGGLIASNFDVVSSDSEAKLSSAEIVYNSSNGNLFYNQNNGVADFGTGGLFATIAGSPLLTASDFLVFAV
;
A
#
# COMPACT_ATOMS: atom_id res chain seq x y z
N MET A 1 3.71 19.82 7.03
CA MET A 1 4.19 19.64 5.64
C MET A 1 5.58 19.08 5.73
N ALA A 2 5.73 17.76 5.59
CA ALA A 2 7.06 17.16 5.55
C ALA A 2 7.79 17.62 4.27
N PRO A 3 9.12 17.79 4.34
CA PRO A 3 9.89 18.40 3.27
C PRO A 3 10.01 17.48 2.06
N VAL A 4 9.81 18.08 0.88
CA VAL A 4 10.22 17.56 -0.44
C VAL A 4 11.60 16.89 -0.32
N SER A 5 11.81 15.70 -0.90
CA SER A 5 13.06 14.96 -0.73
C SER A 5 13.84 14.76 -2.03
N ASP A 6 15.15 14.93 -1.99
CA ASP A 6 16.04 14.60 -3.10
C ASP A 6 16.83 13.36 -2.72
N ILE A 7 16.54 12.23 -3.37
CA ILE A 7 17.14 10.94 -3.07
C ILE A 7 18.16 10.64 -4.17
N VAL A 8 19.42 10.44 -3.81
CA VAL A 8 20.47 10.05 -4.75
C VAL A 8 20.98 8.68 -4.38
N LEU A 9 20.81 7.71 -5.29
CA LEU A 9 21.50 6.43 -5.23
C LEU A 9 22.97 6.66 -5.60
N LEU A 10 23.86 6.61 -4.62
CA LEU A 10 25.31 6.68 -4.78
C LEU A 10 25.87 5.25 -4.72
N GLN A 11 26.02 4.64 -5.89
CA GLN A 11 26.25 3.21 -6.02
C GLN A 11 27.73 2.84 -6.14
N ASP A 12 28.13 1.88 -5.34
CA ASP A 12 29.38 1.15 -5.48
C ASP A 12 29.38 0.31 -6.76
N LEU A 13 30.36 0.51 -7.63
CA LEU A 13 30.57 -0.28 -8.85
C LEU A 13 31.93 -1.01 -8.85
N SER A 14 32.51 -1.25 -7.67
CA SER A 14 33.70 -2.08 -7.49
C SER A 14 33.43 -3.56 -7.80
N GLY A 15 34.50 -4.35 -7.86
CA GLY A 15 34.46 -5.75 -8.29
C GLY A 15 33.61 -6.67 -7.40
N SER A 16 33.53 -6.38 -6.09
CA SER A 16 32.79 -7.18 -5.10
C SER A 16 31.28 -7.08 -5.29
N PHE A 17 30.78 -5.92 -5.69
CA PHE A 17 29.35 -5.60 -5.73
C PHE A 17 28.56 -6.25 -6.89
N GLY A 18 29.19 -7.10 -7.70
CA GLY A 18 28.60 -7.60 -8.94
C GLY A 18 27.24 -8.31 -8.79
N ASP A 19 27.10 -9.17 -7.79
CA ASP A 19 25.83 -9.88 -7.55
C ASP A 19 24.74 -8.94 -7.01
N ASN A 20 25.10 -7.99 -6.15
CA ASN A 20 24.17 -7.02 -5.59
C ASN A 20 23.68 -6.01 -6.65
N LEU A 21 24.51 -5.66 -7.62
CA LEU A 21 24.09 -4.82 -8.74
C LEU A 21 23.00 -5.50 -9.59
N LEU A 22 23.08 -6.83 -9.77
CA LEU A 22 22.04 -7.57 -10.49
C LEU A 22 20.72 -7.55 -9.72
N ARG A 23 20.76 -7.77 -8.41
CA ARG A 23 19.57 -7.69 -7.55
C ARG A 23 18.96 -6.29 -7.54
N LEU A 24 19.79 -5.27 -7.38
CA LEU A 24 19.34 -3.88 -7.43
C LEU A 24 18.61 -3.56 -8.74
N ARG A 25 19.09 -4.08 -9.87
CA ARG A 25 18.43 -3.92 -11.18
C ARG A 25 17.04 -4.57 -11.25
N GLU A 26 16.82 -5.67 -10.53
CA GLU A 26 15.53 -6.34 -10.47
C GLU A 26 14.51 -5.52 -9.68
N ILE A 27 14.95 -4.84 -8.60
CA ILE A 27 14.06 -4.13 -7.68
C ILE A 27 13.91 -2.62 -7.94
N ILE A 28 14.83 -1.98 -8.66
CA ILE A 28 14.92 -0.51 -8.72
C ILE A 28 13.67 0.17 -9.31
N GLY A 29 12.99 -0.49 -10.25
CA GLY A 29 11.72 0.02 -10.81
C GLY A 29 10.60 0.02 -9.77
N PRO A 30 10.19 -1.16 -9.28
CA PRO A 30 9.18 -1.28 -8.22
C PRO A 30 9.47 -0.41 -7.00
N LEU A 31 10.74 -0.33 -6.58
CA LEU A 31 11.17 0.49 -5.44
C LEU A 31 10.91 1.98 -5.65
N ILE A 32 11.21 2.52 -6.83
CA ILE A 32 10.98 3.95 -7.11
C ILE A 32 9.48 4.23 -7.21
N ASP A 33 8.73 3.36 -7.87
CA ASP A 33 7.28 3.52 -7.99
C ASP A 33 6.61 3.48 -6.61
N ASN A 34 7.09 2.61 -5.70
CA ASN A 34 6.67 2.58 -4.30
C ASN A 34 7.03 3.88 -3.56
N LEU A 35 8.28 4.35 -3.65
CA LEU A 35 8.71 5.59 -2.99
C LEU A 35 8.05 6.86 -3.56
N GLN A 36 7.53 6.81 -4.80
CA GLN A 36 6.76 7.88 -5.46
C GLN A 36 5.24 7.72 -5.31
N ASN A 37 4.77 6.76 -4.51
CA ASN A 37 3.35 6.45 -4.41
C ASN A 37 2.54 7.73 -4.05
N PRO A 38 1.50 8.09 -4.85
CA PRO A 38 0.68 9.28 -4.62
C PRO A 38 0.02 9.35 -3.24
N ILE A 39 -0.19 8.20 -2.60
CA ILE A 39 -0.71 8.11 -1.23
C ILE A 39 0.35 8.63 -0.24
N LEU A 40 1.62 8.21 -0.41
CA LEU A 40 2.76 8.72 0.36
C LEU A 40 3.00 10.23 0.10
N GLU A 41 2.75 10.71 -1.13
CA GLU A 41 2.81 12.15 -1.48
C GLU A 41 1.77 12.97 -0.70
N ARG A 42 0.56 12.43 -0.52
CA ARG A 42 -0.58 13.11 0.11
C ARG A 42 -0.44 13.24 1.63
N ILE A 43 0.23 12.28 2.27
CA ILE A 43 0.36 12.21 3.73
C ILE A 43 1.70 12.83 4.19
N PHE A 44 2.80 12.56 3.48
CA PHE A 44 4.14 12.98 3.90
C PHE A 44 4.70 14.19 3.13
N GLY A 45 3.92 14.84 2.26
CA GLY A 45 4.44 15.93 1.40
C GLY A 45 5.60 15.49 0.49
N ALA A 46 5.68 14.19 0.26
CA ALA A 46 6.79 13.51 -0.39
C ALA A 46 6.65 13.60 -1.91
N ASP A 47 7.27 14.60 -2.52
CA ASP A 47 7.55 14.61 -3.97
C ASP A 47 9.04 14.27 -4.22
N PRO A 48 9.47 12.99 -4.06
CA PRO A 48 10.87 12.65 -4.17
C PRO A 48 11.36 12.69 -5.62
N PHE A 49 12.48 13.37 -5.83
CA PHE A 49 13.24 13.26 -7.07
C PHE A 49 14.40 12.29 -6.85
N PHE A 50 14.68 11.50 -7.87
CA PHE A 50 15.72 10.48 -7.85
C PHE A 50 16.88 10.88 -8.74
N GLY A 51 18.08 10.79 -8.19
CA GLY A 51 19.34 10.90 -8.92
C GLY A 51 20.12 9.60 -8.82
N VAL A 52 21.05 9.39 -9.75
CA VAL A 52 21.97 8.26 -9.71
C VAL A 52 23.39 8.79 -9.86
N SER A 53 24.27 8.34 -8.98
CA SER A 53 25.70 8.55 -9.06
C SER A 53 26.41 7.23 -8.77
N SER A 54 27.66 7.11 -9.18
CA SER A 54 28.47 5.92 -8.91
C SER A 54 29.87 6.30 -8.48
N PHE A 55 30.52 5.35 -7.78
CA PHE A 55 31.91 5.45 -7.38
C PHE A 55 32.62 4.09 -7.50
N VAL A 56 33.94 4.16 -7.46
CA VAL A 56 34.86 3.01 -7.43
C VAL A 56 35.98 3.39 -6.46
N ASP A 57 37.19 3.68 -6.98
CA ASP A 57 38.30 4.20 -6.19
C ASP A 57 39.20 5.15 -7.01
N LYS A 58 40.27 5.66 -6.38
CA LYS A 58 41.27 6.51 -7.01
C LYS A 58 41.96 5.76 -8.16
N PRO A 59 41.97 6.32 -9.40
CA PRO A 59 42.52 5.66 -10.57
C PRO A 59 44.06 5.78 -10.65
N VAL A 60 44.72 5.54 -9.52
CA VAL A 60 46.18 5.60 -9.37
C VAL A 60 46.66 4.35 -8.67
N GLU A 61 47.82 3.85 -9.11
CA GLU A 61 48.46 2.72 -8.47
C GLU A 61 48.79 3.07 -7.00
N PRO A 62 48.48 2.20 -6.04
CA PRO A 62 48.00 0.81 -6.22
C PRO A 62 46.50 0.58 -5.93
N PHE A 63 45.73 1.66 -5.79
CA PHE A 63 44.29 1.61 -5.50
C PHE A 63 43.46 1.21 -6.71
N GLY A 64 43.93 1.58 -7.91
CA GLY A 64 43.20 1.31 -9.13
C GLY A 64 44.02 1.43 -10.40
N ILE A 65 43.38 1.09 -11.51
CA ILE A 65 43.93 1.19 -12.84
C ILE A 65 43.67 2.57 -13.47
N SER A 66 44.67 3.09 -14.18
CA SER A 66 44.55 4.36 -14.91
C SER A 66 43.41 4.31 -15.95
N GLY A 67 42.39 5.15 -15.79
CA GLY A 67 41.29 5.32 -16.76
C GLY A 67 39.88 5.26 -16.16
N ASP A 68 39.75 4.83 -14.91
CA ASP A 68 38.49 4.83 -14.16
C ASP A 68 38.32 6.12 -13.34
N TYR A 69 37.32 6.15 -12.44
CA TYR A 69 36.87 7.37 -11.76
C TYR A 69 36.55 7.10 -10.29
N VAL A 70 36.72 8.14 -9.48
CA VAL A 70 36.31 8.12 -8.07
C VAL A 70 34.82 8.39 -7.92
N TYR A 71 34.29 9.37 -8.66
CA TYR A 71 32.90 9.79 -8.59
C TYR A 71 32.40 10.15 -9.98
N ARG A 72 31.16 9.76 -10.29
CA ARG A 72 30.45 10.16 -11.50
C ARG A 72 28.97 10.39 -11.19
N GLN A 73 28.44 11.52 -11.63
CA GLN A 73 27.00 11.74 -11.69
C GLN A 73 26.45 11.06 -12.95
N ASP A 74 25.65 10.02 -12.78
CA ASP A 74 25.10 9.21 -13.88
C ASP A 74 23.75 9.74 -14.35
N LEU A 75 22.94 10.26 -13.43
CA LEU A 75 21.63 10.84 -13.70
C LEU A 75 21.35 11.98 -12.71
N ALA A 76 21.02 13.15 -13.26
CA ALA A 76 20.51 14.28 -12.46
C ALA A 76 19.11 13.97 -11.92
N LEU A 77 18.73 14.66 -10.84
CA LEU A 77 17.43 14.52 -10.19
C LEU A 77 16.26 14.56 -11.18
N THR A 78 15.44 13.50 -11.19
CA THR A 78 14.25 13.35 -12.05
C THR A 78 13.08 12.71 -11.29
N ARG A 79 11.87 12.88 -11.82
CA ARG A 79 10.68 12.10 -11.40
C ARG A 79 10.43 10.87 -12.28
N ASP A 80 11.07 10.78 -13.43
CA ASP A 80 10.81 9.70 -14.38
C ASP A 80 11.52 8.41 -13.93
N SER A 81 10.75 7.49 -13.32
CA SER A 81 11.25 6.20 -12.87
C SER A 81 11.91 5.41 -14.02
N ASN A 82 11.41 5.55 -15.25
CA ASN A 82 12.01 4.90 -16.43
C ASN A 82 13.44 5.40 -16.70
N SER A 83 13.71 6.69 -16.50
CA SER A 83 15.06 7.26 -16.68
C SER A 83 16.04 6.69 -15.65
N VAL A 84 15.57 6.47 -14.41
CA VAL A 84 16.39 5.88 -13.35
C VAL A 84 16.69 4.40 -13.67
N VAL A 85 15.64 3.62 -13.99
CA VAL A 85 15.77 2.21 -14.40
C VAL A 85 16.69 2.08 -15.61
N ALA A 86 16.54 2.94 -16.62
CA ALA A 86 17.38 2.92 -17.82
C ALA A 86 18.85 3.25 -17.51
N THR A 87 19.10 4.15 -16.56
CA THR A 87 20.46 4.51 -16.14
C THR A 87 21.14 3.34 -15.42
N VAL A 88 20.48 2.73 -14.44
CA VAL A 88 21.04 1.61 -13.65
C VAL A 88 21.27 0.35 -14.52
N ASN A 89 20.44 0.18 -15.55
CA ASN A 89 20.58 -0.90 -16.54
C ASN A 89 21.52 -0.56 -17.72
N SER A 90 22.10 0.64 -17.76
CA SER A 90 22.99 1.06 -18.85
C SER A 90 24.28 0.24 -18.87
N PRO A 91 24.85 -0.09 -20.06
CA PRO A 91 26.18 -0.70 -20.16
C PRO A 91 27.31 0.13 -19.50
N THR A 92 27.13 1.45 -19.38
CA THR A 92 28.11 2.35 -18.75
C THR A 92 28.04 2.33 -17.22
N PHE A 93 26.93 1.84 -16.66
CA PHE A 93 26.71 1.63 -15.23
C PHE A 93 27.01 0.16 -14.91
N SER A 94 28.30 -0.17 -14.93
CA SER A 94 28.80 -1.55 -14.84
C SER A 94 30.01 -1.65 -13.94
N ILE A 95 30.16 -2.83 -13.33
CA ILE A 95 31.24 -3.21 -12.43
C ILE A 95 32.61 -2.95 -13.05
N LYS A 96 33.51 -2.38 -12.25
CA LYS A 96 34.93 -2.16 -12.56
C LYS A 96 35.79 -3.19 -11.84
N SER A 97 36.71 -3.79 -12.58
CA SER A 97 37.63 -4.81 -12.06
C SER A 97 39.00 -4.21 -11.77
N GLY A 98 39.74 -4.78 -10.82
CA GLY A 98 41.11 -4.36 -10.51
C GLY A 98 41.20 -3.30 -9.43
N PHE A 99 40.18 -3.24 -8.57
CA PHE A 99 40.09 -2.44 -7.35
C PHE A 99 39.96 -3.45 -6.20
N ASP A 100 40.75 -3.24 -5.16
CA ASP A 100 40.71 -4.03 -3.92
C ASP A 100 40.11 -3.16 -2.83
N GLU A 101 39.36 -3.73 -1.90
CA GLU A 101 38.89 -3.00 -0.73
C GLU A 101 40.05 -2.45 0.13
N PRO A 102 39.85 -1.32 0.84
CA PRO A 102 38.65 -0.46 0.91
C PRO A 102 38.34 0.36 -0.36
N GLU A 103 37.17 1.00 -0.43
CA GLU A 103 36.71 1.77 -1.60
C GLU A 103 36.51 3.29 -1.27
N ALA A 104 36.19 4.12 -2.29
CA ALA A 104 36.18 5.59 -2.17
C ALA A 104 34.83 6.27 -1.87
N GLN A 105 33.88 5.58 -1.26
CA GLN A 105 32.54 6.11 -0.95
C GLN A 105 32.55 7.45 -0.22
N LEU A 106 33.52 7.71 0.66
CA LEU A 106 33.58 8.98 1.40
C LEU A 106 34.00 10.16 0.54
N GLU A 107 34.89 9.94 -0.44
CA GLU A 107 35.24 10.95 -1.45
C GLU A 107 34.05 11.21 -2.36
N ALA A 108 33.37 10.15 -2.80
CA ALA A 108 32.17 10.27 -3.62
C ALA A 108 31.03 11.01 -2.90
N LEU A 109 30.84 10.75 -1.60
CA LEU A 109 29.85 11.44 -0.77
C LEU A 109 30.24 12.92 -0.56
N LEU A 110 31.53 13.24 -0.39
CA LEU A 110 32.01 14.62 -0.36
C LEU A 110 31.64 15.35 -1.66
N GLN A 111 31.93 14.77 -2.82
CA GLN A 111 31.62 15.36 -4.12
C GLN A 111 30.11 15.55 -4.33
N LEU A 112 29.31 14.59 -3.88
CA LEU A 112 27.86 14.70 -3.91
C LEU A 112 27.35 15.92 -3.12
N THR A 113 28.04 16.34 -2.04
CA THR A 113 27.66 17.56 -1.29
C THR A 113 27.72 18.86 -2.11
N PHE A 114 28.31 18.83 -3.30
CA PHE A 114 28.42 19.96 -4.21
C PHE A 114 27.46 19.92 -5.40
N ASP A 115 26.56 18.93 -5.48
CA ASP A 115 25.61 18.81 -6.59
C ASP A 115 24.72 20.08 -6.66
N PRO A 116 24.80 20.86 -7.77
CA PRO A 116 24.04 22.09 -7.91
C PRO A 116 22.55 21.85 -8.20
N ASN A 117 22.15 20.60 -8.50
CA ASN A 117 20.79 20.28 -8.93
C ASN A 117 19.83 20.07 -7.76
N TYR A 118 20.33 19.98 -6.52
CA TYR A 118 19.46 19.84 -5.36
C TYR A 118 18.45 20.98 -5.25
N ARG A 119 17.20 20.62 -4.97
CA ARG A 119 16.11 21.56 -4.78
C ARG A 119 16.31 22.37 -3.50
N SER A 120 15.74 23.57 -3.47
CA SER A 120 15.81 24.43 -2.30
C SER A 120 14.81 23.96 -1.26
N GLY A 121 15.25 23.84 0.00
CA GLY A 121 14.40 23.39 1.11
C GLY A 121 14.11 21.89 1.14
N SER A 122 14.76 21.09 0.28
CA SER A 122 14.61 19.64 0.30
C SER A 122 15.41 18.98 1.42
N THR A 123 14.87 17.89 1.96
CA THR A 123 15.67 16.89 2.69
C THR A 123 16.44 16.08 1.65
N ARG A 124 17.77 16.01 1.77
CA ARG A 124 18.61 15.34 0.78
C ARG A 124 19.14 14.05 1.37
N ILE A 125 18.88 12.95 0.69
CA ILE A 125 19.22 11.61 1.14
C ILE A 125 20.23 11.03 0.16
N ALA A 126 21.41 10.68 0.65
CA ALA A 126 22.39 9.92 -0.13
C ALA A 126 22.27 8.45 0.27
N LEU A 127 21.78 7.61 -0.63
CA LEU A 127 21.68 6.16 -0.45
C LEU A 127 22.96 5.50 -0.93
N ILE A 128 23.73 4.91 -0.02
CA ILE A 128 24.99 4.23 -0.34
C ILE A 128 24.80 2.74 -0.12
N VAL A 129 24.63 1.97 -1.19
CA VAL A 129 24.54 0.51 -1.11
C VAL A 129 25.90 -0.09 -1.44
N THR A 130 26.50 -0.80 -0.49
CA THR A 130 27.88 -1.32 -0.64
C THR A 130 28.10 -2.57 0.20
N ASP A 131 29.02 -3.42 -0.26
CA ASP A 131 29.55 -4.56 0.47
C ASP A 131 31.00 -4.33 0.96
N ALA A 132 31.54 -3.13 0.75
CA ALA A 132 32.93 -2.79 0.99
C ALA A 132 33.12 -1.80 2.15
N SER A 133 34.28 -1.89 2.79
CA SER A 133 34.79 -0.87 3.73
C SER A 133 35.29 0.38 3.01
N PHE A 134 35.58 1.47 3.73
CA PHE A 134 35.98 2.77 3.15
C PHE A 134 37.42 3.18 3.49
N HIS A 135 38.01 3.99 2.61
CA HIS A 135 39.27 4.66 2.86
C HIS A 135 39.16 5.94 3.72
N LEU A 136 40.18 6.20 4.55
CA LEU A 136 40.37 7.43 5.33
C LEU A 136 41.82 7.92 5.24
N PRO A 137 42.13 9.21 5.45
CA PRO A 137 43.52 9.64 5.61
C PRO A 137 44.22 8.93 6.78
N PRO A 138 45.50 8.57 6.64
CA PRO A 138 46.38 8.82 5.49
C PRO A 138 46.48 7.61 4.54
N ASP A 139 45.40 6.87 4.29
CA ASP A 139 45.42 5.63 3.50
C ASP A 139 46.01 5.85 2.11
N GLY A 140 45.61 6.93 1.43
CA GLY A 140 46.14 7.31 0.14
C GLY A 140 47.66 7.46 0.16
N VAL A 141 48.24 7.93 1.27
CA VAL A 141 49.68 8.17 1.42
C VAL A 141 50.44 6.95 1.96
N THR A 142 49.80 6.13 2.80
CA THR A 142 50.52 5.20 3.70
C THR A 142 50.17 3.73 3.54
N GLN A 143 49.03 3.36 2.94
CA GLN A 143 48.61 1.96 2.96
C GLN A 143 49.42 1.07 2.02
N GLN A 144 50.08 1.61 0.99
CA GLN A 144 50.80 0.76 0.03
C GLN A 144 52.10 1.38 -0.53
N THR A 145 53.14 0.55 -0.62
CA THR A 145 54.44 0.95 -1.16
C THR A 145 54.29 1.26 -2.66
N GLY A 146 54.44 2.53 -3.04
CA GLY A 146 54.33 2.95 -4.44
C GLY A 146 53.22 3.96 -4.73
N SER A 147 52.41 4.34 -3.73
CA SER A 147 51.42 5.42 -3.91
C SER A 147 52.07 6.71 -4.38
N THR A 148 51.38 7.39 -5.30
CA THR A 148 51.77 8.69 -5.85
C THR A 148 51.04 9.86 -5.21
N ILE A 149 50.10 9.60 -4.30
CA ILE A 149 49.32 10.60 -3.56
C ILE A 149 50.19 11.28 -2.52
N THR A 150 50.24 12.61 -2.54
CA THR A 150 51.14 13.38 -1.68
C THR A 150 50.48 14.49 -0.90
N ARG A 151 49.25 14.85 -1.23
CA ARG A 151 48.56 16.01 -0.64
C ARG A 151 47.33 15.60 0.16
N PRO A 152 47.01 16.30 1.26
CA PRO A 152 45.73 16.11 1.94
C PRO A 152 44.59 16.59 1.02
N ASN A 153 43.42 15.96 1.16
CA ASN A 153 42.19 16.43 0.54
C ASN A 153 41.88 17.87 0.96
N ASN A 154 41.52 18.72 0.01
CA ASN A 154 41.27 20.14 0.28
C ASN A 154 39.80 20.44 0.63
N GLY A 155 38.89 19.47 0.48
CA GLY A 155 37.46 19.58 0.79
C GLY A 155 36.65 20.40 -0.23
N ASP A 156 37.12 20.53 -1.47
CA ASP A 156 36.43 21.23 -2.56
C ASP A 156 35.65 20.29 -3.50
N ASN A 157 35.12 20.85 -4.59
CA ASN A 157 34.29 20.14 -5.58
C ASN A 157 35.09 19.57 -6.75
N VAL A 158 36.39 19.32 -6.56
CA VAL A 158 37.29 18.80 -7.57
C VAL A 158 37.87 17.48 -7.08
N VAL A 159 37.57 16.40 -7.82
CA VAL A 159 38.28 15.13 -7.62
C VAL A 159 39.70 15.26 -8.15
N ASP A 160 40.66 15.31 -7.23
CA ASP A 160 42.10 15.29 -7.55
C ASP A 160 42.70 13.93 -7.15
N ALA A 161 43.31 13.26 -8.12
CA ALA A 161 43.90 11.95 -7.93
C ALA A 161 45.20 11.97 -7.10
N ASP A 162 45.83 13.15 -6.90
CA ASP A 162 47.01 13.34 -6.03
C ASP A 162 46.64 13.86 -4.62
N GLU A 163 45.35 14.10 -4.38
CA GLU A 163 44.84 14.37 -3.04
C GLU A 163 44.42 13.07 -2.36
N ASP A 164 44.60 13.00 -1.04
CA ASP A 164 44.16 11.89 -0.19
C ASP A 164 42.62 11.81 -0.13
N TYR A 165 42.10 10.81 0.58
CA TYR A 165 40.67 10.72 0.90
C TYR A 165 40.25 11.85 1.86
N PRO A 166 38.95 12.15 2.01
CA PRO A 166 38.52 13.23 2.89
C PRO A 166 38.57 12.79 4.34
N THR A 167 38.87 13.73 5.24
CA THR A 167 38.73 13.47 6.68
C THR A 167 37.26 13.44 7.08
N ILE A 168 36.93 12.70 8.14
CA ILE A 168 35.57 12.69 8.72
C ILE A 168 35.11 14.11 9.08
N ALA A 169 36.01 14.98 9.56
CA ALA A 169 35.68 16.36 9.88
C ALA A 169 35.26 17.18 8.64
N GLN A 170 35.98 17.05 7.53
CA GLN A 170 35.61 17.69 6.26
C GLN A 170 34.23 17.20 5.80
N LEU A 171 34.02 15.89 5.83
CA LEU A 171 32.77 15.30 5.38
C LEU A 171 31.60 15.74 6.27
N ARG A 172 31.75 15.71 7.59
CA ARG A 172 30.73 16.17 8.55
C ARG A 172 30.30 17.61 8.29
N ASP A 173 31.27 18.53 8.19
CA ASP A 173 30.98 19.96 8.03
C ASP A 173 30.25 20.21 6.70
N ARG A 174 30.62 19.47 5.64
CA ARG A 174 30.00 19.55 4.32
C ARG A 174 28.60 18.94 4.29
N LEU A 175 28.38 17.78 4.91
CA LEU A 175 27.06 17.16 5.01
C LEU A 175 26.09 18.09 5.73
N VAL A 176 26.49 18.70 6.85
CA VAL A 176 25.71 19.71 7.58
C VAL A 176 25.39 20.91 6.69
N ALA A 177 26.40 21.50 6.05
CA ALA A 177 26.21 22.67 5.20
C ALA A 177 25.29 22.40 3.98
N SER A 178 25.35 21.20 3.44
CA SER A 178 24.55 20.80 2.28
C SER A 178 23.22 20.14 2.64
N ASN A 179 22.89 20.00 3.93
CA ASN A 179 21.71 19.31 4.44
C ASN A 179 21.50 17.89 3.87
N ILE A 180 22.58 17.12 3.75
CA ILE A 180 22.52 15.73 3.27
C ILE A 180 22.58 14.76 4.44
N ILE A 181 21.69 13.77 4.44
CA ILE A 181 21.66 12.64 5.36
C ILE A 181 22.17 11.41 4.60
N PRO A 182 23.36 10.89 4.93
CA PRO A 182 23.84 9.65 4.33
C PRO A 182 23.15 8.44 4.97
N VAL A 183 22.76 7.49 4.14
CA VAL A 183 22.15 6.23 4.54
C VAL A 183 23.02 5.12 3.97
N PHE A 184 23.74 4.43 4.84
CA PHE A 184 24.64 3.34 4.49
C PHE A 184 23.88 2.02 4.56
N ILE A 185 23.69 1.40 3.39
CA ILE A 185 23.00 0.13 3.23
C ILE A 185 24.06 -0.93 2.99
N VAL A 186 24.31 -1.72 4.01
CA VAL A 186 25.53 -2.52 4.12
C VAL A 186 25.20 -4.00 4.22
N GLN A 187 26.00 -4.81 3.54
CA GLN A 187 25.78 -6.26 3.49
C GLN A 187 26.17 -6.92 4.82
N GLU A 188 25.23 -7.61 5.48
CA GLU A 188 25.42 -8.11 6.85
C GLU A 188 26.33 -9.34 6.97
N ASP A 189 26.43 -10.18 5.92
CA ASP A 189 27.36 -11.31 5.92
C ASP A 189 28.83 -10.90 5.78
N VAL A 190 29.10 -9.60 5.55
CA VAL A 190 30.45 -9.04 5.65
C VAL A 190 30.76 -8.73 7.12
N VAL A 191 31.53 -9.63 7.74
CA VAL A 191 31.81 -9.62 9.18
C VAL A 191 32.36 -8.26 9.64
N GLY A 192 31.59 -7.58 10.50
CA GLY A 192 32.00 -6.32 11.13
C GLY A 192 31.78 -5.07 10.30
N LEU A 193 31.24 -5.19 9.08
CA LEU A 193 31.01 -4.04 8.19
C LEU A 193 29.98 -3.06 8.79
N GLN A 194 28.84 -3.56 9.26
CA GLN A 194 27.80 -2.74 9.88
C GLN A 194 28.32 -1.95 11.09
N ASN A 195 29.09 -2.59 11.98
CA ASN A 195 29.72 -1.92 13.11
C ASN A 195 30.72 -0.84 12.67
N THR A 196 31.43 -1.06 11.56
CA THR A 196 32.38 -0.09 10.99
C THR A 196 31.64 1.17 10.51
N TYR A 197 30.53 0.99 9.80
CA TYR A 197 29.69 2.12 9.36
C TYR A 197 28.95 2.78 10.51
N GLN A 198 28.57 2.03 11.55
CA GLN A 198 27.96 2.63 12.73
C GLN A 198 28.94 3.58 13.43
N GLY A 199 30.19 3.17 13.61
CA GLY A 199 31.24 4.05 14.13
C GLY A 199 31.47 5.30 13.27
N LEU A 200 31.38 5.18 11.94
CA LEU A 200 31.46 6.33 11.03
C LEU A 200 30.28 7.29 11.23
N VAL A 201 29.05 6.78 11.30
CA VAL A 201 27.85 7.60 11.52
C VAL A 201 27.92 8.33 12.86
N ASP A 202 28.41 7.67 13.91
CA ASP A 202 28.62 8.28 15.22
C ASP A 202 29.62 9.45 15.15
N ASP A 203 30.74 9.29 14.43
CA ASP A 203 31.75 10.34 14.26
C ASP A 203 31.28 11.50 13.35
N LEU A 204 30.47 11.19 12.34
CA LEU A 204 29.80 12.19 11.49
C LEU A 204 28.72 12.96 12.26
N GLY A 205 28.11 12.34 13.28
CA GLY A 205 26.99 12.91 14.04
C GLY A 205 25.70 13.07 13.22
N ARG A 206 25.63 12.43 12.05
CA ARG A 206 24.42 12.32 11.21
C ARG A 206 24.54 11.19 10.20
N GLY A 207 23.42 10.52 9.94
CA GLY A 207 23.32 9.42 8.98
C GLY A 207 22.65 8.21 9.60
N LEU A 208 22.44 7.18 8.79
CA LEU A 208 21.85 5.92 9.19
C LEU A 208 22.67 4.75 8.65
N VAL A 209 22.62 3.62 9.35
CA VAL A 209 23.15 2.34 8.87
C VAL A 209 22.01 1.35 8.86
N VAL A 210 21.79 0.69 7.73
CA VAL A 210 20.79 -0.36 7.55
C VAL A 210 21.48 -1.57 6.97
N GLY A 211 21.29 -2.74 7.59
CA GLY A 211 21.84 -3.98 7.10
C GLY A 211 20.91 -4.68 6.10
N PHE A 212 21.48 -5.51 5.22
CA PHE A 212 20.70 -6.43 4.38
C PHE A 212 21.40 -7.79 4.25
N GLU A 213 20.63 -8.89 4.24
CA GLU A 213 21.15 -10.25 4.04
C GLU A 213 21.27 -10.64 2.55
N ARG A 214 22.00 -11.73 2.22
CA ARG A 214 22.01 -12.28 0.85
C ARG A 214 20.69 -13.00 0.52
N GLY A 215 19.74 -12.31 -0.11
CA GLY A 215 18.48 -12.89 -0.60
C GLY A 215 17.65 -11.83 -1.35
N SER A 216 16.72 -12.22 -2.21
CA SER A 216 16.06 -11.33 -3.21
C SER A 216 14.96 -10.38 -2.70
N GLY A 217 14.86 -10.14 -1.39
CA GLY A 217 13.95 -9.13 -0.79
C GLY A 217 14.64 -8.01 0.00
N THR A 218 15.81 -8.28 0.60
CA THR A 218 16.36 -7.47 1.69
C THR A 218 16.92 -6.09 1.30
N ILE A 219 17.41 -5.90 0.06
CA ILE A 219 17.98 -4.60 -0.36
C ILE A 219 16.87 -3.56 -0.54
N ALA A 220 15.71 -3.96 -1.07
CA ALA A 220 14.59 -3.04 -1.28
C ALA A 220 14.09 -2.51 0.06
N ASP A 221 13.89 -3.42 1.02
CA ASP A 221 13.40 -3.08 2.35
C ASP A 221 14.43 -2.26 3.13
N ALA A 222 15.71 -2.60 3.05
CA ALA A 222 16.77 -1.79 3.63
C ALA A 222 16.81 -0.36 3.06
N ILE A 223 16.53 -0.19 1.75
CA ILE A 223 16.40 1.14 1.14
C ILE A 223 15.15 1.86 1.66
N LYS A 224 13.98 1.21 1.70
CA LYS A 224 12.75 1.82 2.23
C LYS A 224 12.95 2.31 3.67
N VAL A 225 13.45 1.42 4.54
CA VAL A 225 13.78 1.71 5.95
C VAL A 225 14.77 2.86 6.06
N GLY A 226 15.84 2.83 5.27
CA GLY A 226 16.86 3.87 5.28
C GLY A 226 16.35 5.24 4.82
N VAL A 227 15.52 5.29 3.77
CA VAL A 227 14.87 6.52 3.30
C VAL A 227 13.91 7.06 4.35
N ALA A 228 13.08 6.20 4.94
CA ALA A 228 12.14 6.59 5.99
C ALA A 228 12.89 7.13 7.22
N GLY A 229 13.86 6.40 7.76
CA GLY A 229 14.68 6.89 8.88
C GLY A 229 15.39 8.22 8.57
N ALA A 230 15.91 8.40 7.35
CA ALA A 230 16.53 9.68 6.95
C ALA A 230 15.54 10.84 6.83
N ARG A 231 14.26 10.58 6.61
CA ARG A 231 13.22 11.61 6.64
C ARG A 231 12.82 12.01 8.06
N GLY A 232 13.36 11.34 9.08
CA GLY A 232 12.96 11.51 10.49
C GLY A 232 11.61 10.87 10.76
N ILE A 233 11.30 9.82 10.02
CA ILE A 233 10.01 9.15 10.00
C ILE A 233 10.03 7.84 10.83
N ILE A 234 11.19 7.19 10.96
CA ILE A 234 11.41 6.04 11.85
C ILE A 234 12.22 6.52 13.06
N THR A 235 11.68 6.37 14.27
CA THR A 235 12.36 6.70 15.54
C THR A 235 13.06 5.51 16.20
N ALA A 236 12.77 4.27 15.79
CA ALA A 236 13.44 3.06 16.27
C ALA A 236 13.81 2.10 15.13
N LEU A 237 15.11 1.91 14.88
CA LEU A 237 15.61 0.77 14.09
C LEU A 237 15.85 -0.39 15.05
N GLY A 238 15.03 -1.43 14.97
CA GLY A 238 15.30 -2.70 15.64
C GLY A 238 16.63 -3.27 15.15
N ASN A 239 17.48 -3.77 16.05
CA ASN A 239 18.76 -4.39 15.72
C ASN A 239 18.57 -5.81 15.14
N ASN A 240 17.78 -5.99 14.10
CA ASN A 240 17.78 -7.17 13.20
C ASN A 240 16.60 -7.05 12.21
N PRO A 241 16.81 -7.02 10.89
CA PRO A 241 15.82 -7.59 9.99
C PRO A 241 15.94 -9.13 10.05
N ALA A 242 14.80 -9.83 10.09
CA ALA A 242 14.64 -11.28 9.95
C ALA A 242 14.96 -12.20 11.16
N THR A 243 13.92 -12.54 11.96
CA THR A 243 13.67 -13.94 12.33
C THR A 243 12.20 -14.36 12.09
N PRO A 244 11.91 -15.66 11.87
CA PRO A 244 10.65 -16.12 11.24
C PRO A 244 9.33 -15.98 12.03
N ASP A 245 9.34 -15.48 13.27
CA ASP A 245 8.15 -15.43 14.15
C ASP A 245 8.28 -14.22 15.13
N ASP A 246 8.33 -12.99 14.62
CA ASP A 246 8.59 -11.79 15.44
C ASP A 246 7.29 -11.11 15.93
N ILE A 247 7.24 -10.80 17.24
CA ILE A 247 6.17 -9.98 17.84
C ILE A 247 6.72 -8.56 18.02
N PHE A 248 6.33 -7.64 17.14
CA PHE A 248 6.61 -6.21 17.27
C PHE A 248 5.46 -5.54 18.02
N ASN A 249 5.61 -5.44 19.33
CA ASN A 249 4.76 -4.58 20.15
C ASN A 249 5.48 -3.25 20.35
N LEU A 250 5.20 -2.26 19.50
CA LEU A 250 5.59 -0.87 19.72
C LEU A 250 4.66 -0.26 20.76
N GLY A 251 4.65 -0.87 21.96
CA GLY A 251 3.86 -0.42 23.07
C GLY A 251 4.32 0.98 23.48
N GLY A 252 3.56 1.98 23.04
CA GLY A 252 3.58 3.39 23.44
C GLY A 252 4.84 3.84 24.18
N ILE A 253 5.92 4.09 23.46
CA ILE A 253 7.02 4.85 24.03
C ILE A 253 6.68 6.33 23.88
N ASP A 254 5.81 6.80 24.78
CA ASP A 254 5.63 8.23 25.08
C ASP A 254 6.95 8.78 25.67
N GLU A 255 7.91 9.16 24.82
CA GLU A 255 9.22 9.66 25.26
C GLU A 255 9.16 11.13 25.76
N ASP A 256 8.09 11.88 25.49
CA ASP A 256 7.98 13.30 25.84
C ASP A 256 6.76 13.73 26.70
N GLY A 257 5.78 12.86 26.91
CA GLY A 257 4.73 13.02 27.92
C GLY A 257 3.65 14.03 27.56
N ASP A 258 3.52 14.43 26.30
CA ASP A 258 2.60 15.50 25.89
C ASP A 258 1.33 15.03 25.17
N GLY A 259 1.21 13.73 24.89
CA GLY A 259 -0.01 13.11 24.39
C GLY A 259 -0.35 13.52 22.96
N ILE A 260 0.66 13.62 22.10
CA ILE A 260 0.52 13.76 20.65
C ILE A 260 1.38 12.67 19.97
N ASP A 261 0.81 11.46 19.94
CA ASP A 261 0.82 10.46 18.87
C ASP A 261 2.09 10.39 17.98
N ASP A 262 2.98 9.43 18.26
CA ASP A 262 4.16 9.17 17.42
C ASP A 262 3.73 8.40 16.17
N ASP A 263 3.54 9.07 15.02
CA ASP A 263 3.41 8.40 13.71
C ASP A 263 4.57 7.40 13.50
N GLN A 264 4.29 6.10 13.39
CA GLN A 264 5.28 5.03 13.32
C GLN A 264 5.44 4.45 11.92
N TYR A 265 6.62 3.89 11.66
CA TYR A 265 6.92 3.17 10.43
C TYR A 265 7.49 1.80 10.78
N VAL A 266 6.74 0.75 10.49
CA VAL A 266 7.04 -0.63 10.88
C VAL A 266 7.31 -1.46 9.64
N PHE A 267 8.45 -2.14 9.61
CA PHE A 267 8.82 -3.10 8.58
C PHE A 267 9.30 -4.39 9.25
N THR A 268 8.63 -5.52 9.03
CA THR A 268 8.98 -6.80 9.68
C THR A 268 9.67 -7.78 8.73
N GLY A 269 9.29 -7.80 7.44
CA GLY A 269 9.98 -8.55 6.40
C GLY A 269 9.34 -9.91 6.12
N ASP A 270 10.13 -10.98 6.00
CA ASP A 270 9.55 -12.33 5.83
C ASP A 270 9.32 -12.97 7.21
N GLY A 271 8.18 -13.61 7.45
CA GLY A 271 7.85 -14.25 8.72
C GLY A 271 6.35 -14.26 8.98
N GLN A 272 5.92 -14.91 10.07
CA GLN A 272 4.58 -14.65 10.60
C GLN A 272 4.70 -13.61 11.70
N ASP A 273 4.26 -12.40 11.42
CA ASP A 273 4.48 -11.26 12.28
C ASP A 273 3.21 -10.86 13.05
N GLN A 274 3.43 -10.27 14.22
CA GLN A 274 2.37 -9.66 15.03
C GLN A 274 2.77 -8.22 15.31
N VAL A 275 2.03 -7.26 14.75
CA VAL A 275 2.34 -5.83 14.83
C VAL A 275 1.17 -5.07 15.46
N THR A 276 1.50 -4.13 16.35
CA THR A 276 0.57 -3.09 16.81
C THR A 276 1.23 -1.72 16.64
N GLY A 277 0.56 -0.81 15.93
CA GLY A 277 1.00 0.57 15.65
C GLY A 277 0.89 1.50 16.86
N GLY A 278 -0.29 1.56 17.48
CA GLY A 278 -0.49 2.31 18.72
C GLY A 278 -1.23 3.62 18.48
N ASP A 279 -0.79 4.72 19.08
CA ASP A 279 -1.38 6.03 18.82
C ASP A 279 -0.53 6.75 17.75
N GLY A 280 -1.12 7.25 16.67
CA GLY A 280 -0.39 7.89 15.57
C GLY A 280 -0.95 7.51 14.20
N ASN A 281 -0.58 8.23 13.15
CA ASN A 281 -0.85 7.78 11.78
C ASN A 281 0.34 6.93 11.32
N ASP A 282 0.17 5.62 11.38
CA ASP A 282 1.25 4.67 11.19
C ASP A 282 1.35 4.20 9.73
N TYR A 283 2.55 3.79 9.33
CA TYR A 283 2.81 3.03 8.11
C TYR A 283 3.39 1.68 8.49
N ILE A 284 2.67 0.60 8.21
CA ILE A 284 3.05 -0.75 8.57
C ILE A 284 3.17 -1.58 7.29
N ASP A 285 4.32 -2.21 7.06
CA ASP A 285 4.60 -3.13 5.94
C ASP A 285 5.19 -4.42 6.50
N VAL A 286 4.40 -5.50 6.51
CA VAL A 286 4.79 -6.77 7.14
C VAL A 286 5.34 -7.82 6.17
N GLY A 287 5.50 -7.47 4.89
CA GLY A 287 6.24 -8.32 3.94
C GLY A 287 5.58 -9.67 3.62
N SER A 288 6.23 -10.80 3.90
CA SER A 288 5.72 -12.13 3.48
C SER A 288 5.40 -13.01 4.67
N GLY A 289 4.19 -13.55 4.74
CA GLY A 289 3.80 -14.65 5.64
C GLY A 289 2.39 -14.48 6.16
N ASP A 290 2.00 -15.23 7.19
CA ASP A 290 0.64 -15.11 7.76
C ASP A 290 0.72 -14.14 8.96
N ASP A 291 0.39 -12.87 8.71
CA ASP A 291 0.61 -11.75 9.62
C ASP A 291 -0.67 -11.29 10.32
N ASN A 292 -0.50 -10.63 11.47
CA ASN A 292 -1.58 -9.96 12.18
C ASN A 292 -1.15 -8.54 12.55
N VAL A 293 -1.83 -7.56 11.97
CA VAL A 293 -1.51 -6.16 12.12
C VAL A 293 -2.69 -5.41 12.72
N ASP A 294 -2.41 -4.59 13.71
CA ASP A 294 -3.35 -3.71 14.40
C ASP A 294 -2.80 -2.27 14.34
N GLY A 295 -3.45 -1.37 13.60
CA GLY A 295 -3.08 0.04 13.49
C GLY A 295 -3.31 0.81 14.79
N ALA A 296 -4.50 0.59 15.38
CA ALA A 296 -4.98 1.13 16.65
C ALA A 296 -5.60 2.54 16.56
N PHE A 297 -4.92 3.62 16.93
CA PHE A 297 -5.50 4.96 16.88
C PHE A 297 -4.76 5.83 15.87
N GLY A 298 -5.48 6.46 14.96
CA GLY A 298 -4.94 7.38 13.96
C GLY A 298 -5.21 6.85 12.55
N ASN A 299 -4.81 7.60 11.52
CA ASN A 299 -5.11 7.22 10.14
C ASN A 299 -3.94 6.41 9.57
N ASP A 300 -4.06 5.10 9.57
CA ASP A 300 -2.97 4.19 9.29
C ASP A 300 -2.91 3.75 7.82
N ILE A 301 -1.71 3.38 7.39
CA ILE A 301 -1.47 2.68 6.14
C ILE A 301 -0.88 1.33 6.47
N ILE A 302 -1.59 0.26 6.15
CA ILE A 302 -1.21 -1.10 6.47
C ILE A 302 -1.05 -1.89 5.16
N ASP A 303 0.19 -2.13 4.75
CA ASP A 303 0.55 -3.13 3.75
C ASP A 303 0.76 -4.46 4.48
N VAL A 304 -0.23 -5.36 4.40
CA VAL A 304 -0.12 -6.68 4.99
C VAL A 304 0.74 -7.63 4.16
N GLY A 305 1.17 -7.23 2.95
CA GLY A 305 2.02 -8.06 2.11
C GLY A 305 1.42 -9.41 1.70
N ASP A 306 2.26 -10.42 1.43
CA ASP A 306 1.86 -11.75 0.94
C ASP A 306 1.43 -12.66 2.10
N GLY A 307 0.50 -13.61 1.85
CA GLY A 307 0.07 -14.62 2.84
C GLY A 307 -1.32 -14.36 3.44
N ASN A 308 -1.77 -15.19 4.39
CA ASN A 308 -3.12 -15.11 4.96
C ASN A 308 -3.14 -14.16 6.15
N ASN A 309 -3.54 -12.92 5.92
CA ASN A 309 -3.27 -11.85 6.87
C ASN A 309 -4.52 -11.36 7.59
N ILE A 310 -4.32 -10.84 8.80
CA ILE A 310 -5.31 -10.05 9.54
C ILE A 310 -4.80 -8.60 9.58
N GLY A 311 -5.65 -7.65 9.19
CA GLY A 311 -5.36 -6.22 9.25
C GLY A 311 -6.51 -5.47 9.93
N LEU A 312 -6.22 -4.76 11.01
CA LEU A 312 -7.20 -3.98 11.78
C LEU A 312 -6.78 -2.51 11.77
N GLY A 313 -7.63 -1.62 11.28
CA GLY A 313 -7.39 -0.16 11.32
C GLY A 313 -7.72 0.43 12.70
N ASN A 314 -8.91 0.08 13.21
CA ASN A 314 -9.49 0.54 14.47
C ASN A 314 -10.01 1.98 14.42
N GLU A 315 -9.37 2.98 15.03
CA GLU A 315 -9.88 4.37 15.03
C GLU A 315 -9.13 5.22 14.00
N GLY A 316 -9.77 5.72 12.96
CA GLY A 316 -9.08 6.52 11.94
C GLY A 316 -9.69 6.38 10.56
N ASN A 317 -9.10 7.04 9.58
CA ASN A 317 -9.40 6.80 8.16
C ASN A 317 -8.23 6.00 7.58
N ASP A 318 -8.35 4.69 7.59
CA ASP A 318 -7.26 3.76 7.38
C ASP A 318 -7.18 3.27 5.94
N TYR A 319 -5.99 2.84 5.53
CA TYR A 319 -5.74 2.27 4.22
C TYR A 319 -5.05 0.91 4.38
N ILE A 320 -5.83 -0.17 4.32
CA ILE A 320 -5.35 -1.54 4.51
C ILE A 320 -5.34 -2.26 3.16
N PHE A 321 -4.21 -2.82 2.77
CA PHE A 321 -4.07 -3.47 1.48
C PHE A 321 -3.02 -4.58 1.51
N THR A 322 -3.10 -5.44 0.50
CA THR A 322 -2.01 -6.33 0.09
C THR A 322 -1.60 -5.99 -1.35
N LEU A 323 -0.38 -6.35 -1.72
CA LEU A 323 0.12 -6.21 -3.09
C LEU A 323 -0.75 -7.03 -4.07
N THR A 324 -1.10 -6.41 -5.20
CA THR A 324 -1.91 -7.06 -6.25
C THR A 324 -1.25 -8.34 -6.74
N GLY A 325 -1.87 -9.50 -6.47
CA GLY A 325 -1.39 -10.82 -6.89
C GLY A 325 -1.10 -11.79 -5.74
N SER A 326 -1.07 -11.31 -4.49
CA SER A 326 -1.09 -12.19 -3.32
C SER A 326 -2.35 -13.08 -3.38
N SER A 327 -2.15 -14.39 -3.28
CA SER A 327 -3.23 -15.38 -3.25
C SER A 327 -3.69 -15.73 -1.83
N GLY A 328 -3.18 -15.00 -0.84
CA GLY A 328 -3.51 -15.23 0.56
C GLY A 328 -4.94 -14.82 0.88
N VAL A 329 -5.55 -15.51 1.84
CA VAL A 329 -6.91 -15.26 2.31
C VAL A 329 -6.85 -14.29 3.48
N ASN A 330 -7.33 -13.07 3.26
CA ASN A 330 -7.17 -11.96 4.19
C ASN A 330 -8.46 -11.67 4.97
N VAL A 331 -8.29 -11.13 6.17
CA VAL A 331 -9.39 -10.62 7.02
C VAL A 331 -9.07 -9.20 7.44
N PHE A 332 -9.74 -8.22 6.84
CA PHE A 332 -9.55 -6.80 7.16
C PHE A 332 -10.77 -6.19 7.85
N SER A 333 -10.52 -5.29 8.79
CA SER A 333 -11.52 -4.44 9.45
C SER A 333 -10.98 -3.02 9.48
N GLY A 334 -11.72 -2.07 8.91
CA GLY A 334 -11.39 -0.64 8.92
C GLY A 334 -11.61 -0.07 10.31
N GLY A 335 -12.83 -0.18 10.83
CA GLY A 335 -13.15 0.19 12.20
C GLY A 335 -14.00 1.47 12.22
N ALA A 336 -13.46 2.59 12.68
CA ALA A 336 -14.19 3.83 12.85
C ALA A 336 -13.54 4.96 12.05
N GLY A 337 -14.19 5.38 10.98
CA GLY A 337 -13.78 6.46 10.08
C GLY A 337 -14.05 6.05 8.65
N ASN A 338 -13.47 6.75 7.67
CA ASN A 338 -13.70 6.47 6.25
C ASN A 338 -12.51 5.71 5.69
N ASP A 339 -12.62 4.39 5.65
CA ASP A 339 -11.51 3.49 5.41
C ASP A 339 -11.44 3.06 3.94
N THR A 340 -10.28 2.54 3.54
CA THR A 340 -10.08 1.92 2.24
C THR A 340 -9.40 0.57 2.40
N LEU A 341 -10.08 -0.50 1.98
CA LEU A 341 -9.62 -1.87 2.16
C LEU A 341 -9.48 -2.58 0.81
N ILE A 342 -8.34 -3.22 0.54
CA ILE A 342 -8.06 -3.92 -0.73
C ILE A 342 -7.55 -5.34 -0.47
N GLY A 343 -8.40 -6.34 -0.71
CA GLY A 343 -8.20 -7.75 -0.33
C GLY A 343 -7.18 -8.54 -1.16
N GLY A 344 -7.13 -8.34 -2.48
CA GLY A 344 -6.09 -8.94 -3.33
C GLY A 344 -6.62 -9.99 -4.32
N SER A 345 -6.05 -11.19 -4.32
CA SER A 345 -6.52 -12.31 -5.17
C SER A 345 -6.98 -13.53 -4.37
N GLY A 346 -7.13 -13.38 -3.05
CA GLY A 346 -7.56 -14.40 -2.11
C GLY A 346 -9.06 -14.63 -2.11
N ALA A 347 -9.58 -15.34 -1.12
CA ALA A 347 -11.02 -15.35 -0.84
C ALA A 347 -11.22 -14.56 0.44
N ASP A 348 -11.25 -13.24 0.30
CA ASP A 348 -10.99 -12.28 1.36
C ASP A 348 -12.28 -11.90 2.12
N ASN A 349 -12.12 -11.44 3.35
CA ASN A 349 -13.21 -10.94 4.17
C ASN A 349 -12.90 -9.51 4.65
N LEU A 350 -13.61 -8.53 4.11
CA LEU A 350 -13.38 -7.11 4.35
C LEU A 350 -14.60 -6.48 5.04
N SER A 351 -14.36 -5.75 6.13
CA SER A 351 -15.39 -5.01 6.88
C SER A 351 -14.98 -3.54 7.01
N GLY A 352 -15.78 -2.60 6.47
CA GLY A 352 -15.56 -1.15 6.65
C GLY A 352 -15.88 -0.69 8.07
N ASP A 353 -16.93 -1.28 8.64
CA ASP A 353 -17.47 -1.01 9.97
C ASP A 353 -18.20 0.35 10.07
N ALA A 354 -17.56 1.44 10.49
CA ALA A 354 -18.26 2.69 10.78
C ALA A 354 -17.64 3.90 10.07
N GLY A 355 -18.20 4.27 8.93
CA GLY A 355 -18.03 5.53 8.23
C GLY A 355 -18.33 5.33 6.76
N ASN A 356 -17.83 6.20 5.89
CA ASN A 356 -18.05 6.05 4.45
C ASN A 356 -16.85 5.34 3.82
N ASP A 357 -16.95 4.03 3.67
CA ASP A 357 -15.81 3.16 3.38
C ASP A 357 -15.72 2.80 1.90
N ALA A 358 -14.51 2.44 1.47
CA ALA A 358 -14.23 1.95 0.12
C ALA A 358 -13.57 0.56 0.17
N LEU A 359 -14.33 -0.48 -0.16
CA LEU A 359 -13.90 -1.87 -0.08
C LEU A 359 -13.75 -2.46 -1.49
N LYS A 360 -12.63 -3.17 -1.68
CA LYS A 360 -12.33 -3.87 -2.93
C LYS A 360 -11.82 -5.29 -2.65
N GLY A 361 -12.61 -6.31 -3.03
CA GLY A 361 -12.24 -7.72 -2.89
C GLY A 361 -11.07 -8.10 -3.78
N GLY A 362 -11.29 -8.04 -5.09
CA GLY A 362 -10.27 -8.27 -6.09
C GLY A 362 -10.55 -9.56 -6.86
N ARG A 363 -9.64 -10.54 -6.87
CA ARG A 363 -9.98 -11.85 -7.43
C ARG A 363 -10.33 -12.80 -6.30
N GLY A 364 -11.18 -13.77 -6.59
CA GLY A 364 -11.55 -14.84 -5.67
C GLY A 364 -12.98 -14.64 -5.18
N ASN A 365 -13.43 -15.49 -4.26
CA ASN A 365 -14.82 -15.41 -3.78
C ASN A 365 -14.81 -14.64 -2.46
N ASP A 366 -15.12 -13.36 -2.53
CA ASP A 366 -14.91 -12.43 -1.43
C ASP A 366 -16.18 -12.18 -0.62
N ARG A 367 -15.99 -11.71 0.61
CA ARG A 367 -17.04 -11.18 1.47
C ARG A 367 -16.71 -9.73 1.81
N LEU A 368 -17.59 -8.81 1.44
CA LEU A 368 -17.46 -7.38 1.73
C LEU A 368 -18.67 -6.91 2.55
N GLU A 369 -18.42 -6.21 3.65
CA GLU A 369 -19.43 -5.60 4.51
C GLU A 369 -19.07 -4.12 4.73
N GLY A 370 -19.88 -3.18 4.25
CA GLY A 370 -19.63 -1.74 4.39
C GLY A 370 -19.82 -1.30 5.84
N GLY A 371 -21.01 -1.52 6.38
CA GLY A 371 -21.32 -1.27 7.77
C GLY A 371 -22.25 -0.07 7.94
N THR A 372 -21.79 1.02 8.55
CA THR A 372 -22.59 2.24 8.71
C THR A 372 -21.98 3.44 8.01
N GLY A 373 -22.68 4.01 7.05
CA GLY A 373 -22.27 5.19 6.29
C GLY A 373 -22.64 4.98 4.82
N ASP A 374 -22.27 5.93 3.96
CA ASP A 374 -22.48 5.76 2.52
C ASP A 374 -21.24 5.08 1.91
N ASP A 375 -21.31 3.77 1.69
CA ASP A 375 -20.17 2.91 1.35
C ASP A 375 -20.03 2.60 -0.15
N ILE A 376 -18.83 2.22 -0.59
CA ILE A 376 -18.53 1.74 -1.94
C ILE A 376 -17.89 0.36 -1.86
N LEU A 377 -18.57 -0.67 -2.39
CA LEU A 377 -18.11 -2.05 -2.38
C LEU A 377 -17.94 -2.57 -3.81
N GLN A 378 -16.77 -3.13 -4.10
CA GLN A 378 -16.42 -3.74 -5.38
C GLN A 378 -15.89 -5.17 -5.19
N GLY A 379 -16.63 -6.18 -5.66
CA GLY A 379 -16.23 -7.59 -5.61
C GLY A 379 -15.10 -7.94 -6.58
N ASP A 380 -15.22 -7.47 -7.82
CA ASP A 380 -14.32 -7.78 -8.96
C ASP A 380 -14.50 -9.21 -9.52
N ASP A 381 -13.47 -10.06 -9.58
CA ASP A 381 -13.54 -11.37 -10.25
C ASP A 381 -13.88 -12.48 -9.24
N GLY A 382 -15.08 -13.04 -9.26
CA GLY A 382 -15.44 -14.23 -8.49
C GLY A 382 -16.91 -14.29 -8.13
N ASN A 383 -17.28 -15.15 -7.18
CA ASN A 383 -18.65 -15.19 -6.67
C ASN A 383 -18.65 -14.55 -5.28
N ASP A 384 -19.01 -13.28 -5.25
CA ASP A 384 -18.81 -12.42 -4.09
C ASP A 384 -20.09 -12.25 -3.28
N ASN A 385 -19.93 -11.89 -2.00
CA ASN A 385 -21.02 -11.53 -1.12
C ASN A 385 -20.82 -10.11 -0.61
N LEU A 386 -21.60 -9.17 -1.13
CA LEU A 386 -21.52 -7.74 -0.79
C LEU A 386 -22.73 -7.36 0.06
N THR A 387 -22.46 -6.73 1.21
CA THR A 387 -23.49 -6.14 2.08
C THR A 387 -23.14 -4.69 2.35
N GLY A 388 -23.98 -3.75 1.91
CA GLY A 388 -23.78 -2.30 2.12
C GLY A 388 -23.89 -1.95 3.60
N GLY A 389 -25.08 -2.12 4.16
CA GLY A 389 -25.30 -1.97 5.60
C GLY A 389 -26.35 -0.90 5.87
N THR A 390 -25.99 0.21 6.49
CA THR A 390 -26.90 1.36 6.63
C THR A 390 -26.29 2.60 6.00
N GLY A 391 -27.06 3.34 5.23
CA GLY A 391 -26.59 4.47 4.43
C GLY A 391 -26.93 4.22 2.97
N ASN A 392 -26.54 5.12 2.08
CA ASN A 392 -26.80 4.98 0.64
C ASN A 392 -25.54 4.42 -0.02
N ASP A 393 -25.54 3.13 -0.28
CA ASP A 393 -24.36 2.39 -0.68
C ASP A 393 -24.28 2.17 -2.19
N ILE A 394 -23.08 1.94 -2.69
CA ILE A 394 -22.81 1.55 -4.08
C ILE A 394 -22.14 0.18 -4.07
N LEU A 395 -22.85 -0.84 -4.55
CA LEU A 395 -22.36 -2.21 -4.63
C LEU A 395 -22.19 -2.62 -6.10
N GLN A 396 -21.00 -3.12 -6.42
CA GLN A 396 -20.67 -3.71 -7.72
C GLN A 396 -20.11 -5.12 -7.52
N GLY A 397 -20.84 -6.15 -7.96
CA GLY A 397 -20.42 -7.56 -7.91
C GLY A 397 -19.20 -7.79 -8.78
N GLY A 398 -19.39 -7.79 -10.10
CA GLY A 398 -18.30 -7.89 -11.06
C GLY A 398 -18.46 -9.12 -11.95
N ALA A 399 -17.43 -9.94 -12.04
CA ALA A 399 -17.44 -11.13 -12.88
C ALA A 399 -17.65 -12.40 -12.05
N GLY A 400 -18.86 -12.96 -12.10
CA GLY A 400 -19.21 -14.24 -11.50
C GLY A 400 -20.64 -14.21 -11.00
N ASN A 401 -21.01 -15.06 -10.05
CA ASN A 401 -22.38 -15.10 -9.56
C ASN A 401 -22.42 -14.47 -8.16
N ASP A 402 -22.79 -13.21 -8.10
CA ASP A 402 -22.64 -12.41 -6.90
C ASP A 402 -23.94 -12.33 -6.09
N ASN A 403 -23.81 -12.10 -4.79
CA ASN A 403 -24.94 -11.78 -3.92
C ASN A 403 -24.77 -10.37 -3.35
N LEU A 404 -25.70 -9.47 -3.69
CA LEU A 404 -25.66 -8.06 -3.32
C LEU A 404 -26.85 -7.73 -2.43
N ASN A 405 -26.58 -7.25 -1.22
CA ASN A 405 -27.57 -6.74 -0.27
C ASN A 405 -27.23 -5.29 0.09
N GLY A 406 -28.01 -4.32 -0.40
CA GLY A 406 -27.79 -2.90 -0.07
C GLY A 406 -27.96 -2.62 1.43
N GLY A 407 -28.90 -3.30 2.08
CA GLY A 407 -29.17 -3.11 3.49
C GLY A 407 -30.21 -2.01 3.70
N GLY A 408 -29.83 -0.84 4.18
CA GLY A 408 -30.78 0.19 4.54
C GLY A 408 -30.38 1.58 4.08
N GLY A 409 -31.03 2.08 3.05
CA GLY A 409 -30.89 3.44 2.55
C GLY A 409 -31.39 3.49 1.12
N ASN A 410 -30.80 4.26 0.22
CA ASN A 410 -31.15 4.12 -1.20
C ASN A 410 -29.91 3.71 -1.95
N ASP A 411 -29.81 2.40 -2.20
CA ASP A 411 -28.56 1.81 -2.65
C ASP A 411 -28.53 1.67 -4.18
N ILE A 412 -27.33 1.58 -4.75
CA ILE A 412 -27.12 1.27 -6.17
C ILE A 412 -26.45 -0.09 -6.25
N LEU A 413 -27.15 -1.07 -6.82
CA LEU A 413 -26.70 -2.45 -6.93
C LEU A 413 -26.43 -2.80 -8.40
N THR A 414 -25.22 -3.24 -8.71
CA THR A 414 -24.78 -3.62 -10.06
C THR A 414 -24.18 -5.02 -10.03
N GLY A 415 -24.84 -5.99 -10.66
CA GLY A 415 -24.35 -7.37 -10.70
C GLY A 415 -23.14 -7.54 -11.63
N SER A 416 -23.17 -6.82 -12.76
CA SER A 416 -22.25 -6.93 -13.89
C SER A 416 -22.44 -8.22 -14.69
N THR A 417 -21.52 -9.17 -14.67
CA THR A 417 -21.61 -10.37 -15.53
C THR A 417 -21.72 -11.64 -14.71
N GLY A 418 -22.75 -12.43 -14.99
CA GLY A 418 -22.99 -13.74 -14.36
C GLY A 418 -24.33 -13.75 -13.65
N SER A 419 -24.67 -14.86 -12.99
CA SER A 419 -26.03 -15.06 -12.47
C SER A 419 -26.15 -14.45 -11.07
N ASP A 420 -26.53 -13.19 -10.99
CA ASP A 420 -26.48 -12.44 -9.74
C ASP A 420 -27.77 -12.54 -8.91
N ILE A 421 -27.62 -12.33 -7.60
CA ILE A 421 -28.71 -12.25 -6.64
C ILE A 421 -28.72 -10.87 -6.01
N PHE A 422 -29.82 -10.14 -6.21
CA PHE A 422 -30.12 -8.90 -5.52
C PHE A 422 -31.00 -9.21 -4.32
N GLU A 423 -30.41 -9.22 -3.13
CA GLU A 423 -31.03 -9.64 -1.88
C GLU A 423 -31.66 -8.47 -1.12
N PHE A 424 -32.96 -8.60 -0.85
CA PHE A 424 -33.71 -7.72 0.03
C PHE A 424 -34.02 -8.46 1.34
N SER A 425 -33.08 -8.37 2.28
CA SER A 425 -33.22 -8.99 3.59
C SER A 425 -32.76 -8.08 4.72
N THR A 426 -33.58 -8.02 5.76
CA THR A 426 -33.21 -7.36 7.01
C THR A 426 -32.68 -8.39 8.01
N GLY A 427 -31.55 -8.10 8.64
CA GLY A 427 -31.18 -8.70 9.92
C GLY A 427 -32.27 -8.49 10.98
N ARG A 428 -32.11 -9.04 12.19
CA ARG A 428 -33.15 -9.02 13.26
C ARG A 428 -33.57 -7.60 13.73
N ALA A 429 -32.90 -6.54 13.27
CA ALA A 429 -33.07 -5.16 13.72
C ALA A 429 -33.74 -4.21 12.70
N PHE A 430 -33.92 -4.62 11.44
CA PHE A 430 -34.45 -3.73 10.39
C PHE A 430 -35.88 -4.09 9.97
N THR A 431 -36.66 -3.10 9.55
CA THR A 431 -38.03 -3.27 9.01
C THR A 431 -38.05 -2.78 7.56
N ILE A 432 -39.11 -3.05 6.81
CA ILE A 432 -39.17 -2.59 5.40
C ILE A 432 -39.08 -1.05 5.25
N ALA A 433 -39.35 -0.30 6.32
CA ALA A 433 -39.22 1.15 6.36
C ALA A 433 -37.76 1.64 6.42
N THR A 434 -36.81 0.75 6.72
CA THR A 434 -35.38 1.06 6.77
C THR A 434 -34.61 0.64 5.51
N PHE A 435 -35.21 -0.11 4.58
CA PHE A 435 -34.58 -0.45 3.28
C PHE A 435 -34.35 0.75 2.36
N GLY A 436 -35.08 1.86 2.56
CA GLY A 436 -35.30 2.88 1.54
C GLY A 436 -35.67 2.30 0.17
N VAL A 437 -35.19 2.91 -0.92
CA VAL A 437 -35.54 2.52 -2.30
C VAL A 437 -34.28 2.29 -3.12
N ASP A 438 -33.96 1.02 -3.35
CA ASP A 438 -32.74 0.65 -4.06
C ASP A 438 -32.91 0.74 -5.57
N GLN A 439 -31.79 0.88 -6.27
CA GLN A 439 -31.70 0.86 -7.71
C GLN A 439 -30.84 -0.32 -8.15
N ILE A 440 -31.47 -1.30 -8.80
CA ILE A 440 -30.76 -2.35 -9.55
C ILE A 440 -30.42 -1.79 -10.93
N SER A 441 -29.13 -1.69 -11.25
CA SER A 441 -28.63 -0.91 -12.38
C SER A 441 -28.60 -1.70 -13.71
N ASP A 442 -28.51 -3.02 -13.67
CA ASP A 442 -28.20 -3.84 -14.84
C ASP A 442 -28.88 -5.21 -14.93
N PHE A 443 -29.95 -5.45 -14.15
CA PHE A 443 -30.68 -6.72 -14.13
C PHE A 443 -30.89 -7.37 -15.51
N SER A 444 -30.47 -8.63 -15.64
CA SER A 444 -30.41 -9.37 -16.89
C SER A 444 -30.99 -10.78 -16.75
N ALA A 445 -32.19 -10.98 -17.33
CA ALA A 445 -32.78 -12.31 -17.44
C ALA A 445 -31.97 -13.25 -18.36
N ALA A 446 -31.06 -12.73 -19.18
CA ALA A 446 -30.17 -13.54 -20.01
C ALA A 446 -29.03 -14.16 -19.20
N GLU A 447 -28.59 -13.46 -18.16
CA GLU A 447 -27.58 -13.92 -17.19
C GLU A 447 -28.19 -14.73 -16.03
N ILE A 448 -29.54 -14.75 -15.95
CA ILE A 448 -30.34 -15.54 -15.00
C ILE A 448 -30.40 -14.90 -13.61
N ASP A 449 -30.25 -13.59 -13.55
CA ASP A 449 -30.35 -12.81 -12.32
C ASP A 449 -31.65 -13.07 -11.55
N LYS A 450 -31.55 -12.94 -10.22
CA LYS A 450 -32.65 -13.14 -9.29
C LYS A 450 -32.77 -12.01 -8.29
N ILE A 451 -34.01 -11.73 -7.91
CA ILE A 451 -34.35 -10.86 -6.79
C ILE A 451 -34.76 -11.74 -5.62
N SER A 452 -34.01 -11.69 -4.53
CA SER A 452 -34.25 -12.54 -3.36
C SER A 452 -34.96 -11.76 -2.26
N LEU A 453 -36.11 -12.28 -1.79
CA LEU A 453 -36.98 -11.63 -0.81
C LEU A 453 -37.04 -12.45 0.48
N SER A 454 -36.66 -11.83 1.60
CA SER A 454 -36.74 -12.48 2.91
C SER A 454 -38.14 -12.41 3.50
N LYS A 455 -38.70 -13.55 3.93
CA LYS A 455 -40.00 -13.58 4.65
C LYS A 455 -39.99 -12.86 5.99
N ARG A 456 -38.81 -12.56 6.55
CA ARG A 456 -38.71 -11.72 7.76
C ARG A 456 -39.11 -10.28 7.46
N SER A 457 -38.75 -9.79 6.28
CA SER A 457 -39.01 -8.42 5.85
C SER A 457 -40.32 -8.31 5.06
N PHE A 458 -40.59 -9.29 4.21
CA PHE A 458 -41.78 -9.41 3.37
C PHE A 458 -42.80 -10.39 3.98
N THR A 459 -43.26 -10.09 5.19
CA THR A 459 -44.04 -11.01 6.06
C THR A 459 -45.39 -11.47 5.51
N ALA A 460 -46.00 -10.72 4.57
CA ALA A 460 -47.25 -11.09 3.90
C ALA A 460 -47.08 -12.14 2.79
N LEU A 461 -45.85 -12.48 2.37
CA LEU A 461 -45.62 -13.50 1.35
C LEU A 461 -46.04 -14.88 1.88
N ASP A 462 -47.07 -15.48 1.26
CA ASP A 462 -47.70 -16.72 1.73
C ASP A 462 -46.95 -18.01 1.34
N ASN A 463 -45.81 -17.90 0.67
CA ASN A 463 -44.95 -19.02 0.28
C ASN A 463 -44.73 -19.98 1.49
N THR A 464 -45.15 -21.24 1.39
CA THR A 464 -45.03 -22.21 2.49
C THR A 464 -43.63 -22.83 2.63
N SER A 465 -42.74 -22.62 1.65
CA SER A 465 -41.36 -23.12 1.62
C SER A 465 -40.41 -22.11 0.96
N ASN A 466 -39.11 -22.32 1.07
CA ASN A 466 -38.11 -21.57 0.30
C ASN A 466 -38.22 -21.95 -1.18
N GLY A 467 -38.05 -20.99 -2.10
CA GLY A 467 -38.12 -21.23 -3.53
C GLY A 467 -38.70 -20.04 -4.29
N GLY A 468 -39.11 -20.25 -5.54
CA GLY A 468 -39.65 -19.18 -6.39
C GLY A 468 -40.93 -18.55 -5.84
N LEU A 469 -41.16 -17.28 -6.17
CA LEU A 469 -42.40 -16.58 -5.84
C LEU A 469 -43.61 -17.28 -6.48
N ILE A 470 -44.71 -17.42 -5.74
CA ILE A 470 -45.94 -18.00 -6.27
C ILE A 470 -46.52 -17.03 -7.31
N ALA A 471 -46.86 -17.55 -8.49
CA ALA A 471 -47.28 -16.72 -9.62
C ALA A 471 -48.52 -15.85 -9.36
N SER A 472 -49.41 -16.22 -8.43
CA SER A 472 -50.56 -15.39 -8.03
C SER A 472 -50.18 -14.15 -7.24
N ASN A 473 -48.96 -14.11 -6.71
CA ASN A 473 -48.48 -13.07 -5.81
C ASN A 473 -47.62 -12.04 -6.56
N PHE A 474 -47.47 -12.20 -7.87
CA PHE A 474 -46.77 -11.30 -8.76
C PHE A 474 -47.72 -10.72 -9.81
N ASP A 475 -47.68 -9.41 -9.99
CA ASP A 475 -48.46 -8.70 -11.02
C ASP A 475 -47.58 -7.69 -11.77
N VAL A 476 -47.88 -7.48 -13.05
CA VAL A 476 -47.17 -6.52 -13.91
C VAL A 476 -48.16 -5.48 -14.42
N VAL A 477 -47.86 -4.22 -14.15
CA VAL A 477 -48.70 -3.08 -14.49
C VAL A 477 -47.96 -2.07 -15.37
N SER A 478 -48.69 -1.05 -15.84
CA SER A 478 -48.16 0.01 -16.71
C SER A 478 -48.14 1.39 -16.07
N SER A 479 -48.61 1.52 -14.83
CA SER A 479 -48.50 2.76 -14.06
C SER A 479 -48.47 2.51 -12.55
N ASP A 480 -47.87 3.43 -11.80
CA ASP A 480 -47.88 3.38 -10.34
C ASP A 480 -49.30 3.48 -9.75
N SER A 481 -50.26 4.03 -10.52
CA SER A 481 -51.66 4.08 -10.13
C SER A 481 -52.32 2.70 -10.20
N GLU A 482 -51.98 1.91 -11.22
CA GLU A 482 -52.40 0.51 -11.32
C GLU A 482 -51.74 -0.35 -10.25
N ALA A 483 -50.46 -0.11 -9.95
CA ALA A 483 -49.74 -0.84 -8.90
C ALA A 483 -50.46 -0.79 -7.55
N LYS A 484 -50.95 0.40 -7.18
CA LYS A 484 -51.70 0.64 -5.94
C LYS A 484 -53.08 -0.02 -5.88
N LEU A 485 -53.58 -0.54 -7.00
CA LEU A 485 -54.88 -1.23 -7.09
C LEU A 485 -54.73 -2.75 -7.19
N SER A 486 -53.51 -3.26 -7.40
CA SER A 486 -53.27 -4.69 -7.52
C SER A 486 -53.49 -5.42 -6.19
N SER A 487 -54.00 -6.64 -6.29
CA SER A 487 -54.12 -7.56 -5.15
C SER A 487 -52.90 -8.43 -4.95
N ALA A 488 -51.93 -8.39 -5.88
CA ALA A 488 -50.67 -9.12 -5.73
C ALA A 488 -49.80 -8.51 -4.63
N GLU A 489 -48.94 -9.33 -4.05
CA GLU A 489 -48.02 -8.92 -2.99
C GLU A 489 -46.81 -8.21 -3.56
N ILE A 490 -46.29 -8.65 -4.70
CA ILE A 490 -45.22 -7.99 -5.45
C ILE A 490 -45.79 -7.47 -6.77
N VAL A 491 -45.60 -6.18 -7.03
CA VAL A 491 -46.14 -5.53 -8.23
C VAL A 491 -45.03 -4.79 -8.95
N TYR A 492 -44.83 -5.10 -10.23
CA TYR A 492 -43.81 -4.49 -11.06
C TYR A 492 -44.42 -3.53 -12.08
N ASN A 493 -43.98 -2.28 -12.08
CA ASN A 493 -44.36 -1.31 -13.11
C ASN A 493 -43.35 -1.35 -14.27
N SER A 494 -43.77 -2.01 -15.35
CA SER A 494 -42.97 -2.19 -16.57
C SER A 494 -42.66 -0.90 -17.34
N SER A 495 -43.28 0.24 -16.98
CA SER A 495 -43.06 1.52 -17.67
C SER A 495 -41.96 2.38 -17.03
N ASN A 496 -41.57 2.09 -15.78
CA ASN A 496 -40.54 2.84 -15.07
C ASN A 496 -39.60 1.97 -14.21
N GLY A 497 -39.82 0.66 -14.13
CA GLY A 497 -38.97 -0.26 -13.40
C GLY A 497 -39.28 -0.38 -11.91
N ASN A 498 -40.31 0.28 -11.41
CA ASN A 498 -40.62 0.30 -9.97
C ASN A 498 -41.14 -1.06 -9.49
N LEU A 499 -40.64 -1.51 -8.33
CA LEU A 499 -41.11 -2.69 -7.60
C LEU A 499 -41.80 -2.29 -6.31
N PHE A 500 -43.06 -2.69 -6.18
CA PHE A 500 -43.89 -2.42 -5.03
C PHE A 500 -44.18 -3.69 -4.24
N TYR A 501 -44.24 -3.56 -2.92
CA TYR A 501 -44.71 -4.58 -1.99
C TYR A 501 -46.01 -4.15 -1.31
N ASN A 502 -47.01 -5.04 -1.34
CA ASN A 502 -48.33 -4.84 -0.77
C ASN A 502 -48.52 -5.68 0.49
N GLN A 503 -48.53 -5.02 1.65
CA GLN A 503 -48.63 -5.67 2.97
C GLN A 503 -50.06 -6.04 3.40
N ASN A 504 -51.09 -5.54 2.72
CA ASN A 504 -52.45 -5.42 3.31
C ASN A 504 -53.55 -6.19 2.57
N ASN A 505 -53.23 -7.21 1.76
CA ASN A 505 -54.23 -8.03 1.06
C ASN A 505 -55.35 -7.21 0.39
N GLY A 506 -55.01 -6.07 -0.22
CA GLY A 506 -55.97 -5.25 -0.98
C GLY A 506 -56.70 -4.12 -0.23
N VAL A 507 -56.24 -3.65 0.93
CA VAL A 507 -56.69 -2.33 1.47
C VAL A 507 -55.68 -1.25 1.08
N ALA A 508 -56.10 -0.35 0.19
CA ALA A 508 -55.29 0.75 -0.33
C ALA A 508 -54.93 1.75 0.78
N ASP A 509 -53.77 1.56 1.39
CA ASP A 509 -53.06 2.60 2.15
C ASP A 509 -51.59 2.62 1.72
N PHE A 510 -51.35 3.07 0.48
CA PHE A 510 -50.02 3.33 -0.05
C PHE A 510 -49.68 4.81 0.13
N GLY A 511 -49.48 5.26 1.38
CA GLY A 511 -48.72 6.48 1.62
C GLY A 511 -47.24 6.15 1.53
N THR A 512 -46.57 6.41 0.39
CA THR A 512 -45.13 6.15 0.12
C THR A 512 -44.55 4.76 0.46
N GLY A 513 -45.27 3.85 1.12
CA GLY A 513 -44.73 2.75 1.91
C GLY A 513 -44.85 1.36 1.28
N GLY A 514 -44.52 1.24 0.00
CA GLY A 514 -44.46 -0.06 -0.67
C GLY A 514 -43.41 -0.14 -1.78
N LEU A 515 -42.97 0.98 -2.34
CA LEU A 515 -41.83 1.00 -3.25
C LEU A 515 -40.59 0.60 -2.44
N PHE A 516 -39.90 -0.45 -2.88
CA PHE A 516 -38.68 -0.92 -2.22
C PHE A 516 -37.49 -1.00 -3.17
N ALA A 517 -37.74 -1.05 -4.48
CA ALA A 517 -36.68 -1.07 -5.48
C ALA A 517 -37.14 -0.49 -6.82
N THR A 518 -36.16 -0.10 -7.64
CA THR A 518 -36.31 0.29 -9.04
C THR A 518 -35.30 -0.48 -9.87
N ILE A 519 -35.69 -0.91 -11.07
CA ILE A 519 -34.80 -1.61 -12.00
C ILE A 519 -34.59 -0.76 -13.24
N ALA A 520 -33.35 -0.38 -13.49
CA ALA A 520 -32.98 0.39 -14.66
C ALA A 520 -33.29 -0.37 -15.96
N GLY A 521 -33.69 0.36 -16.99
CA GLY A 521 -34.06 -0.22 -18.30
C GLY A 521 -35.43 -0.93 -18.34
N SER A 522 -36.07 -1.14 -17.19
CA SER A 522 -37.40 -1.76 -17.07
C SER A 522 -37.52 -3.11 -17.80
N PRO A 523 -36.70 -4.13 -17.44
CA PRO A 523 -36.72 -5.43 -18.10
C PRO A 523 -38.05 -6.16 -17.94
N LEU A 524 -38.27 -7.20 -18.76
CA LEU A 524 -39.43 -8.07 -18.60
C LEU A 524 -39.19 -9.00 -17.39
N LEU A 525 -40.07 -8.91 -16.39
CA LEU A 525 -40.02 -9.75 -15.20
C LEU A 525 -41.21 -10.72 -15.14
N THR A 526 -40.95 -11.84 -14.47
CA THR A 526 -41.91 -12.91 -14.16
C THR A 526 -41.72 -13.35 -12.71
N ALA A 527 -42.68 -14.11 -12.17
CA ALA A 527 -42.56 -14.66 -10.82
C ALA A 527 -41.32 -15.57 -10.63
N SER A 528 -40.78 -16.17 -11.71
CA SER A 528 -39.56 -17.00 -11.62
C SER A 528 -38.27 -16.20 -11.46
N ASP A 529 -38.33 -14.87 -11.59
CA ASP A 529 -37.20 -13.97 -11.35
C ASP A 529 -37.04 -13.63 -9.87
N PHE A 530 -38.00 -14.06 -9.05
CA PHE A 530 -37.99 -13.84 -7.61
C PHE A 530 -37.75 -15.16 -6.86
N LEU A 531 -36.85 -15.10 -5.88
CA LEU A 531 -36.66 -16.11 -4.86
C LEU A 531 -37.26 -15.61 -3.55
N VAL A 532 -37.90 -16.50 -2.80
CA VAL A 532 -38.44 -16.21 -1.48
C VAL A 532 -37.87 -17.22 -0.50
N PHE A 533 -37.29 -16.73 0.59
CA PHE A 533 -36.66 -17.58 1.61
C PHE A 533 -37.13 -17.25 3.02
N ALA A 534 -37.27 -18.29 3.83
CA ALA A 534 -37.48 -18.21 5.26
C ALA A 534 -36.12 -18.23 5.95
N VAL A 535 -35.78 -17.16 6.65
CA VAL A 535 -34.74 -17.18 7.69
C VAL A 535 -35.42 -17.29 9.04
#